data_AF-A0A085ZBH5-F1
#
_entry.id   AF-A0A085ZBH5-F1
#
_cell.length_a   1.000
_cell.length_b   1.000
_cell.length_c   1.000
_cell.angle_alpha   90.00
_cell.angle_beta   90.00
_cell.angle_gamma   90.00
#
_symmetry.space_group_name_H-M   'P 1'
#
loop_
_entity.id
_entity.type
_entity.pdbx_description
1 polymer ?
#
loop_
_entity_poly.entity_id
_entity_poly.type
_entity_poly.pdbx_seq_one_letter_code
_entity_poly.pdbx_strand_id
1 'polypeptide(L)'
;IDKKNIDILKFGRKKIPHHALPGYYKNTKVILDLMRADQTGLSFRIFEAMALEKKIITDNPTIKTYDFYNPNNILVLDKNFRNLKKDFFSKPYEKLLEDVYYKYTLDHWVNTVFKLNS
;
A
#
# COMPACT_ATOMS: atom_id res chain seq x y z
N ILE A 1 22.71 15.35 -6.00
CA ILE A 1 21.58 15.12 -5.07
C ILE A 1 21.44 16.39 -4.24
N ASP A 2 20.29 17.04 -4.25
CA ASP A 2 20.06 18.26 -3.47
C ASP A 2 20.07 17.95 -1.97
N LYS A 3 20.92 18.63 -1.19
CA LYS A 3 21.11 18.39 0.25
C LYS A 3 19.81 18.59 1.04
N LYS A 4 18.93 19.52 0.61
CA LYS A 4 17.64 19.78 1.27
C LYS A 4 16.71 18.57 1.28
N ASN A 5 16.82 17.69 0.28
CA ASN A 5 16.00 16.49 0.18
C ASN A 5 16.51 15.34 1.06
N ILE A 6 17.75 15.43 1.57
CA ILE A 6 18.34 14.40 2.42
C ILE A 6 17.88 14.60 3.88
N ASP A 7 17.71 15.85 4.31
CA ASP A 7 17.36 16.19 5.70
C ASP A 7 15.97 15.68 6.12
N ILE A 8 15.05 15.48 5.15
CA ILE A 8 13.73 14.89 5.39
C ILE A 8 13.73 13.36 5.43
N LEU A 9 14.82 12.72 4.99
CA LEU A 9 14.94 11.26 4.94
C LEU A 9 15.52 10.73 6.26
N LYS A 10 14.71 9.94 6.97
CA LYS A 10 15.14 9.23 8.18
C LYS A 10 15.48 7.79 7.82
N PHE A 11 16.77 7.44 7.88
CA PHE A 11 17.25 6.08 7.64
C PHE A 11 17.35 5.32 8.96
N GLY A 12 16.74 4.12 9.01
CA GLY A 12 16.84 3.21 10.14
C GLY A 12 17.43 1.87 9.70
N ARG A 13 18.42 1.37 10.43
CA ARG A 13 18.95 0.00 10.27
C ARG A 13 18.27 -1.01 11.19
N LYS A 14 17.66 -0.53 12.28
CA LYS A 14 16.91 -1.36 13.23
C LYS A 14 15.53 -1.67 12.65
N LYS A 15 15.09 -2.92 12.79
CA LYS A 15 13.73 -3.34 12.45
C LYS A 15 12.73 -2.50 13.26
N ILE A 16 11.73 -1.94 12.59
CA ILE A 16 10.62 -1.28 13.26
C ILE A 16 9.78 -2.37 13.93
N PRO A 17 9.55 -2.31 15.26
CA PRO A 17 8.74 -3.30 15.92
C PRO A 17 7.26 -3.15 15.49
N HIS A 18 6.57 -4.28 15.37
CA HIS A 18 5.20 -4.31 14.85
C HIS A 18 4.23 -3.41 15.64
N HIS A 19 4.34 -3.42 16.97
CA HIS A 19 3.49 -2.60 17.86
C HIS A 19 3.63 -1.08 17.63
N ALA A 20 4.72 -0.61 17.00
CA ALA A 20 4.93 0.79 16.70
C ALA A 20 4.34 1.22 15.34
N LEU A 21 4.06 0.27 14.45
CA LEU A 21 3.54 0.55 13.10
C LEU A 21 2.26 1.39 13.09
N PRO A 22 1.25 1.15 13.94
CA PRO A 22 0.04 1.98 13.98
C PRO A 22 0.33 3.47 14.22
N GLY A 23 1.32 3.78 15.07
CA GLY A 23 1.75 5.15 15.34
C GLY A 23 2.33 5.84 14.11
N TYR A 24 3.11 5.13 13.30
CA TYR A 24 3.62 5.65 12.02
C TYR A 24 2.50 5.85 11.01
N TYR A 25 1.58 4.89 10.89
CA TYR A 25 0.46 4.98 9.96
C TYR A 25 -0.50 6.13 10.25
N LYS A 26 -0.73 6.46 11.52
CA LYS A 26 -1.57 7.62 11.92
C LYS A 26 -1.12 8.91 11.23
N ASN A 27 0.19 9.14 11.17
CA ASN A 27 0.78 10.36 10.58
C ASN A 27 1.17 10.18 9.10
N THR A 28 0.79 9.07 8.48
CA THR A 28 1.12 8.76 7.09
C THR A 28 -0.08 9.07 6.18
N LYS A 29 0.20 9.77 5.07
CA LYS A 29 -0.77 9.99 3.98
C LYS A 29 -0.66 8.93 2.89
N VAL A 30 0.57 8.56 2.54
CA VAL A 30 0.89 7.65 1.44
C VAL A 30 2.03 6.72 1.85
N ILE A 31 1.93 5.44 1.52
CA ILE A 31 2.97 4.44 1.73
C ILE A 31 3.68 4.17 0.40
N LEU A 32 5.01 4.14 0.42
CA LEU A 32 5.83 3.72 -0.72
C LEU A 32 6.24 2.25 -0.53
N ASP A 33 5.84 1.39 -1.47
CA ASP A 33 6.09 -0.06 -1.48
C ASP A 33 6.85 -0.45 -2.75
N LEU A 34 8.16 -0.69 -2.62
CA LEU A 34 9.04 -1.04 -3.74
C LEU A 34 9.43 -2.52 -3.67
N MET A 35 9.21 -3.23 -4.77
CA MET A 35 9.54 -4.64 -4.90
C MET A 35 11.06 -4.86 -4.92
N ARG A 36 11.50 -5.93 -4.26
CA ARG A 36 12.86 -6.46 -4.44
C ARG A 36 12.89 -7.38 -5.65
N ALA A 37 14.06 -7.56 -6.26
CA ALA A 37 14.24 -8.34 -7.50
C ALA A 37 13.60 -9.74 -7.47
N ASP A 38 13.60 -10.41 -6.31
CA ASP A 38 13.09 -11.77 -6.15
C ASP A 38 11.74 -11.85 -5.42
N GLN A 39 11.09 -10.71 -5.17
CA GLN A 39 9.77 -10.67 -4.56
C GLN A 39 8.70 -10.88 -5.64
N THR A 40 7.69 -11.69 -5.34
CA THR A 40 6.49 -11.82 -6.18
C THR A 40 5.24 -11.63 -5.32
N GLY A 41 4.15 -11.20 -5.94
CA GLY A 41 2.88 -10.94 -5.24
C GLY A 41 2.88 -9.64 -4.44
N LEU A 42 1.82 -9.45 -3.65
CA LEU A 42 1.59 -8.26 -2.84
C LEU A 42 2.32 -8.37 -1.50
N SER A 43 2.87 -7.26 -1.02
CA SER A 43 3.36 -7.16 0.36
C SER A 43 2.18 -6.98 1.33
N PHE A 44 2.40 -7.27 2.62
CA PHE A 44 1.38 -6.97 3.65
C PHE A 44 1.04 -5.49 3.76
N ARG A 45 1.93 -4.58 3.30
CA ARG A 45 1.67 -3.14 3.31
C ARG A 45 0.45 -2.76 2.47
N ILE A 46 0.15 -3.54 1.43
CA ILE A 46 -1.04 -3.33 0.61
C ILE A 46 -2.32 -3.49 1.44
N PHE A 47 -2.43 -4.59 2.19
CA PHE A 47 -3.60 -4.88 3.01
C PHE A 47 -3.71 -3.96 4.24
N GLU A 48 -2.58 -3.66 4.89
CA GLU A 48 -2.55 -2.69 6.00
C GLU A 48 -2.98 -1.30 5.55
N ALA A 49 -2.50 -0.83 4.39
CA ALA A 49 -2.91 0.44 3.82
C ALA A 49 -4.40 0.46 3.48
N MET A 50 -4.91 -0.64 2.91
CA MET A 50 -6.33 -0.80 2.62
C MET A 50 -7.18 -0.66 3.88
N ALA A 51 -6.85 -1.41 4.94
CA ALA A 51 -7.56 -1.35 6.23
C ALA A 51 -7.47 0.01 6.93
N LEU A 52 -6.41 0.78 6.67
CA LEU A 52 -6.17 2.09 7.27
C LEU A 52 -6.49 3.27 6.33
N GLU A 53 -7.12 2.99 5.19
CA GLU A 53 -7.49 3.97 4.15
C GLU A 53 -6.30 4.86 3.73
N LYS A 54 -5.12 4.23 3.59
CA LYS A 54 -3.90 4.88 3.13
C LYS A 54 -3.69 4.66 1.65
N LYS A 55 -3.22 5.71 0.98
CA LYS A 55 -2.80 5.59 -0.42
C LYS A 55 -1.48 4.84 -0.53
N ILE A 56 -1.26 4.20 -1.67
CA ILE A 56 -0.04 3.48 -1.99
C ILE A 56 0.61 4.03 -3.25
N ILE A 57 1.93 4.12 -3.23
CA ILE A 57 2.77 4.22 -4.41
C ILE A 57 3.59 2.94 -4.48
N THR A 58 3.55 2.24 -5.61
CA THR A 58 4.28 0.99 -5.80
C THR A 58 4.91 0.89 -7.17
N ASP A 59 5.96 0.09 -7.31
CA ASP A 59 6.51 -0.34 -8.60
C ASP A 59 5.99 -1.73 -9.03
N ASN A 60 5.12 -2.36 -8.24
CA ASN A 60 4.50 -3.64 -8.59
C ASN A 60 3.35 -3.45 -9.60
N PRO A 61 3.50 -3.84 -10.87
CA PRO A 61 2.43 -3.69 -11.85
C PRO A 61 1.28 -4.68 -11.66
N THR A 62 1.51 -5.81 -10.98
CA THR A 62 0.50 -6.87 -10.84
C THR A 62 -0.67 -6.43 -9.97
N ILE A 63 -0.50 -5.40 -9.13
CA ILE A 63 -1.59 -4.85 -8.32
C ILE A 63 -2.80 -4.41 -9.15
N LYS A 64 -2.59 -4.06 -10.43
CA LYS A 64 -3.67 -3.67 -11.36
C LYS A 64 -4.63 -4.80 -11.71
N THR A 65 -4.26 -6.06 -11.47
CA THR A 65 -5.12 -7.22 -11.76
C THR A 65 -6.07 -7.55 -10.62
N TYR A 66 -5.96 -6.88 -9.48
CA TYR A 66 -6.82 -7.09 -8.32
C TYR A 66 -8.06 -6.19 -8.39
N ASP A 67 -9.21 -6.70 -7.94
CA ASP A 67 -10.50 -5.99 -7.97
C ASP A 67 -10.58 -4.77 -7.04
N PHE A 68 -9.64 -4.62 -6.10
CA PHE A 68 -9.50 -3.42 -5.28
C PHE A 68 -8.66 -2.31 -5.93
N TYR A 69 -8.08 -2.53 -7.11
CA TYR A 69 -7.25 -1.51 -7.75
C TYR A 69 -8.07 -0.27 -8.08
N ASN A 70 -7.68 0.85 -7.48
CA ASN A 70 -8.23 2.17 -7.76
C ASN A 70 -7.07 3.17 -7.98
N PRO A 71 -6.93 3.81 -9.16
CA PRO A 71 -5.85 4.77 -9.42
C PRO A 71 -5.88 6.02 -8.54
N ASN A 72 -7.02 6.33 -7.90
CA ASN A 72 -7.09 7.39 -6.90
C ASN A 72 -6.44 6.99 -5.58
N ASN A 73 -6.33 5.68 -5.28
CA ASN A 73 -5.73 5.15 -4.06
C ASN A 73 -4.34 4.57 -4.27
N ILE A 74 -4.07 4.00 -5.44
CA ILE A 74 -2.87 3.24 -5.76
C ILE A 74 -2.24 3.83 -7.02
N LEU A 75 -1.03 4.37 -6.88
CA LEU A 75 -0.19 4.80 -7.99
C LEU A 75 0.86 3.73 -8.29
N VAL A 76 0.77 3.12 -9.47
CA VAL A 76 1.86 2.27 -9.99
C VAL A 76 2.84 3.15 -10.76
N LEU A 77 4.08 3.25 -10.28
CA LEU A 77 5.12 4.09 -10.86
C LEU A 77 5.49 3.62 -12.27
N ASP A 78 5.59 4.57 -13.20
CA ASP A 78 6.26 4.31 -14.48
C ASP A 78 7.79 4.31 -14.30
N LYS A 79 8.51 3.68 -15.23
CA LYS A 79 9.98 3.53 -15.17
C LYS A 79 10.75 4.86 -15.03
N ASN A 80 10.14 5.97 -15.41
CA ASN A 80 10.74 7.29 -15.43
C ASN A 80 10.12 8.24 -14.38
N PHE A 81 9.24 7.72 -13.52
CA PHE A 81 8.49 8.44 -12.49
C PHE A 81 7.67 9.63 -13.02
N ARG A 82 7.31 9.66 -14.31
CA ARG A 82 6.64 10.81 -14.95
C ARG A 82 5.20 10.97 -14.48
N ASN A 83 4.57 9.86 -14.09
CA ASN A 83 3.22 9.80 -13.57
C ASN A 83 3.11 10.21 -12.08
N LEU A 84 4.21 10.48 -11.39
CA LEU A 84 4.18 11.01 -10.02
C LEU A 84 3.78 12.49 -10.03
N LYS A 85 2.49 12.77 -9.83
CA LYS A 85 1.92 14.12 -9.82
C LYS A 85 1.45 14.52 -8.43
N LYS A 86 1.56 15.82 -8.12
CA LYS A 86 1.11 16.40 -6.83
C LYS A 86 -0.36 16.09 -6.53
N ASP A 87 -1.19 16.03 -7.55
CA ASP A 87 -2.63 15.78 -7.43
C ASP A 87 -2.99 14.46 -6.74
N PHE A 88 -2.18 13.42 -6.91
CA PHE A 88 -2.38 12.13 -6.24
C PHE A 88 -2.39 12.27 -4.71
N PHE A 89 -1.54 13.16 -4.18
CA PHE A 89 -1.37 13.42 -2.75
C PHE A 89 -2.44 14.35 -2.17
N SER A 90 -3.07 15.19 -3.00
CA SER A 90 -4.11 16.13 -2.55
C SER A 90 -5.50 15.53 -2.56
N LYS A 91 -5.77 14.57 -3.45
CA LYS A 91 -7.06 13.88 -3.49
C LYS A 91 -7.25 13.01 -2.24
N PRO A 92 -8.47 12.92 -1.69
CA PRO A 92 -8.77 12.00 -0.60
C PRO A 92 -8.62 10.53 -1.05
N TYR A 93 -8.59 9.61 -0.08
CA TYR A 93 -8.73 8.18 -0.34
C TYR A 93 -10.20 7.88 -0.69
N GLU A 94 -10.42 7.02 -1.67
CA GLU A 94 -11.74 6.55 -2.08
C GLU A 94 -12.00 5.18 -1.45
N LYS A 95 -12.97 5.08 -0.53
CA LYS A 95 -13.27 3.82 0.14
C LYS A 95 -13.66 2.74 -0.87
N LEU A 96 -13.17 1.52 -0.62
CA LEU A 96 -13.57 0.35 -1.39
C LEU A 96 -15.03 -0.01 -1.11
N LEU A 97 -15.66 -0.71 -2.04
CA LEU A 97 -16.93 -1.37 -1.78
C LEU A 97 -16.72 -2.44 -0.69
N GLU A 98 -17.71 -2.60 0.18
CA GLU A 98 -17.62 -3.47 1.35
C GLU A 98 -17.35 -4.93 0.98
N ASP A 99 -17.97 -5.41 -0.11
CA ASP A 99 -17.77 -6.76 -0.63
C ASP A 99 -16.34 -6.99 -1.14
N VAL A 100 -15.78 -6.00 -1.85
CA VAL A 100 -14.38 -6.04 -2.30
C VAL A 100 -13.45 -6.03 -1.09
N TYR A 101 -13.66 -5.13 -0.12
CA TYR A 101 -12.85 -5.08 1.10
C TYR A 101 -12.91 -6.39 1.87
N TYR A 102 -14.11 -6.93 2.10
CA TYR A 102 -14.32 -8.17 2.84
C TYR A 102 -13.53 -9.34 2.27
N LYS A 103 -13.40 -9.46 0.94
CA LYS A 103 -12.62 -10.52 0.28
C LYS A 103 -11.18 -10.64 0.78
N TYR A 104 -10.58 -9.51 1.19
CA TYR A 104 -9.19 -9.41 1.62
C TYR A 104 -9.03 -9.35 3.14
N THR A 105 -10.10 -9.55 3.90
CA THR A 105 -10.02 -9.73 5.35
C THR A 105 -9.47 -11.12 5.69
N LEU A 106 -8.84 -11.24 6.85
CA LEU A 106 -8.37 -12.54 7.35
C LEU A 106 -9.53 -13.52 7.50
N ASP A 107 -10.69 -13.04 7.99
CA ASP A 107 -11.88 -13.86 8.20
C ASP A 107 -12.37 -14.50 6.89
N HIS A 108 -12.51 -13.69 5.83
CA HIS A 108 -12.90 -14.21 4.51
C HIS A 108 -11.82 -15.12 3.91
N TRP A 109 -10.54 -14.79 4.09
CA TRP A 109 -9.44 -15.63 3.63
C TRP A 109 -9.48 -17.03 4.27
N VAL A 110 -9.69 -17.11 5.60
CA VAL A 110 -9.85 -18.38 6.32
C VAL A 110 -11.02 -19.18 5.76
N ASN A 111 -12.19 -18.55 5.58
CA ASN A 111 -13.36 -19.20 5.02
C ASN A 111 -13.10 -19.75 3.60
N THR A 112 -12.36 -19.00 2.78
CA THR A 112 -12.02 -19.38 1.39
C THR A 112 -11.07 -20.56 1.35
N VAL A 113 -9.99 -20.52 2.12
CA VAL A 113 -8.93 -21.55 2.09
C VAL A 113 -9.42 -22.87 2.68
N PHE A 114 -10.17 -22.82 3.78
CA PHE A 114 -10.66 -24.01 4.48
C PHE A 114 -12.08 -24.43 4.07
N LYS A 115 -12.73 -23.70 3.16
CA LYS A 115 -14.09 -24.00 2.67
C LYS A 115 -15.11 -24.13 3.81
N LEU A 116 -15.00 -23.29 4.83
CA LEU A 116 -15.81 -23.42 6.06
C LEU A 116 -17.30 -23.09 5.87
N ASN A 117 -17.64 -22.37 4.79
CA ASN A 117 -19.01 -22.01 4.43
C ASN A 117 -19.52 -22.80 3.20
N SER A 118 -18.90 -23.96 2.92
CA SER A 118 -19.28 -24.88 1.82
C SER A 118 -20.23 -25.98 2.28
#